data_AF-A0A955L124-F1
#
_entry.id   AF-A0A955L124-F1
#
_cell.length_a   1.000
_cell.length_b   1.000
_cell.length_c   1.000
_cell.angle_alpha   90.00
_cell.angle_beta   90.00
_cell.angle_gamma   90.00
#
_symmetry.space_group_name_H-M   'P 1'
#
loop_
_entity.id
_entity.type
_entity.pdbx_description
1 polymer ?
#
loop_
_entity_poly.entity_id
_entity_poly.type
_entity_poly.pdbx_seq_one_letter_code
_entity_poly.pdbx_strand_id
1 'polypeptide(L)'
;MTDQTNPEELKSEIQSQVVDLITKKLESGQMTTERAKEIAKLILDKLSGEYTFEELIKIIPKLDDHFEELGQVIVPVMVDYEKRFREEVNIKIDNHLQQKNFDEVLRLAKDAITTESQLT
;
A
#
# COMPACT_ATOMS: atom_id res chain seq x y z
N MET A 1 -14.74 5.85 -8.52
CA MET A 1 -14.50 4.74 -7.58
C MET A 1 -13.55 3.82 -8.31
N THR A 2 -12.26 3.91 -8.01
CA THR A 2 -11.23 3.01 -8.54
C THR A 2 -11.44 1.63 -7.93
N ASP A 3 -11.40 0.60 -8.76
CA ASP A 3 -11.58 -0.78 -8.34
C ASP A 3 -10.23 -1.23 -7.77
N GLN A 4 -9.96 -0.86 -6.51
CA GLN A 4 -8.63 -0.90 -5.88
C GLN A 4 -8.15 -2.31 -5.50
N THR A 5 -8.62 -3.34 -6.19
CA THR A 5 -7.91 -4.61 -6.33
C THR A 5 -7.09 -4.66 -7.63
N ASN A 6 -7.15 -3.61 -8.45
CA ASN A 6 -6.40 -3.50 -9.69
C ASN A 6 -4.92 -3.13 -9.43
N PRO A 7 -3.97 -4.04 -9.69
CA PRO A 7 -2.55 -3.81 -9.43
C PRO A 7 -1.96 -2.65 -10.27
N GLU A 8 -2.47 -2.44 -11.48
CA GLU A 8 -1.99 -1.36 -12.36
C GLU A 8 -2.39 0.03 -11.85
N GLU A 9 -3.60 0.15 -11.30
CA GLU A 9 -4.07 1.40 -10.69
C GLU A 9 -3.20 1.77 -9.48
N LEU A 10 -2.92 0.80 -8.61
CA LEU A 10 -2.07 1.02 -7.44
C LEU A 10 -0.63 1.41 -7.84
N LYS A 11 -0.05 0.72 -8.82
CA LYS A 11 1.27 1.09 -9.36
C LYS A 11 1.28 2.51 -9.91
N SER A 12 0.28 2.85 -10.72
CA SER A 12 0.16 4.18 -11.34
C SER A 12 -0.02 5.27 -10.29
N GLU A 13 -0.81 5.02 -9.25
CA GLU A 13 -1.05 5.95 -8.15
C GLU A 13 0.25 6.25 -7.39
N ILE A 14 0.98 5.20 -6.98
CA ILE A 14 2.27 5.34 -6.30
C ILE A 14 3.26 6.10 -7.18
N GLN A 15 3.40 5.72 -8.45
CA GLN A 15 4.31 6.38 -9.38
C GLN A 15 3.99 7.87 -9.52
N SER A 16 2.71 8.24 -9.66
CA SER A 16 2.29 9.64 -9.74
C SER A 16 2.64 10.42 -8.47
N GLN A 17 2.32 9.86 -7.29
CA GLN A 17 2.60 10.52 -6.02
C GLN A 17 4.11 10.69 -5.77
N VAL A 18 4.93 9.73 -6.20
CA VAL A 18 6.39 9.87 -6.13
C VAL A 18 6.91 10.95 -7.07
N VAL A 19 6.39 11.04 -8.30
CA VAL A 19 6.76 12.12 -9.23
C VAL A 19 6.41 13.48 -8.64
N ASP A 20 5.24 13.62 -8.03
CA ASP A 20 4.81 14.86 -7.38
C ASP A 20 5.72 15.21 -6.19
N LEU A 21 6.09 14.23 -5.37
CA LEU A 21 7.03 14.39 -4.25
C LEU A 21 8.39 14.88 -4.75
N ILE A 22 8.96 14.20 -5.75
CA ILE A 22 10.25 14.55 -6.35
C ILE A 22 10.20 15.98 -6.89
N THR A 23 9.15 16.33 -7.64
CA THR A 23 8.98 17.66 -8.24
C THR A 23 8.95 18.74 -7.16
N LYS A 24 8.11 18.58 -6.13
CA LYS A 24 8.03 19.54 -5.01
C LYS A 24 9.35 19.69 -4.26
N LYS A 25 10.08 18.59 -4.04
CA LYS A 25 11.37 18.63 -3.34
C LYS A 25 12.49 19.24 -4.19
N LEU A 26 12.47 19.05 -5.50
CA LEU A 26 13.40 19.73 -6.41
C LEU A 26 13.12 21.24 -6.46
N GLU A 27 11.86 21.65 -6.61
CA GLU A 27 11.46 23.06 -6.68
C GLU A 27 11.78 23.84 -5.40
N SER A 28 11.65 23.19 -4.24
CA SER A 28 11.98 23.77 -2.94
C SER A 28 13.48 23.69 -2.59
N GLY A 29 14.30 23.05 -3.42
CA GLY A 29 15.73 22.85 -3.15
C GLY A 29 16.02 21.85 -2.03
N GLN A 30 15.03 21.07 -1.60
CA GLN A 30 15.16 20.05 -0.55
C GLN A 30 15.69 18.70 -1.09
N MET A 31 15.85 18.57 -2.41
CA MET A 31 16.36 17.39 -3.08
C MET A 31 17.25 17.80 -4.26
N THR A 32 18.32 17.04 -4.49
CA THR A 32 19.17 17.21 -5.67
C THR A 32 18.64 16.39 -6.84
N THR A 33 19.02 16.77 -8.06
CA THR A 33 18.68 16.02 -9.27
C THR A 33 19.20 14.58 -9.23
N GLU A 34 20.40 14.37 -8.68
CA GLU A 34 20.98 13.04 -8.50
C GLU A 34 20.11 12.18 -7.58
N ARG A 35 19.71 12.73 -6.42
CA ARG A 35 18.85 12.02 -5.46
C ARG A 35 17.48 11.71 -6.05
N ALA A 36 16.88 12.67 -6.77
CA ALA A 36 15.64 12.46 -7.50
C ALA A 36 15.74 11.30 -8.51
N LYS A 37 16.85 11.22 -9.24
CA LYS A 37 17.11 10.15 -10.21
C LYS A 37 17.26 8.79 -9.54
N GLU A 38 17.91 8.72 -8.39
CA GLU A 38 18.04 7.48 -7.60
C GLU A 38 16.67 6.96 -7.14
N ILE A 39 15.82 7.84 -6.61
CA ILE A 39 14.47 7.50 -6.18
C ILE A 39 13.63 7.02 -7.37
N ALA A 40 13.61 7.79 -8.46
CA ALA A 40 12.86 7.43 -9.66
C ALA A 40 13.29 6.07 -10.23
N LYS A 41 14.61 5.82 -10.25
CA LYS A 41 15.14 4.53 -10.69
C LYS A 41 14.68 3.38 -9.79
N LEU A 42 14.75 3.53 -8.47
CA LEU A 42 14.28 2.49 -7.54
C LEU A 42 12.81 2.16 -7.79
N ILE A 43 11.95 3.18 -7.89
CA ILE A 43 10.50 2.98 -8.10
C ILE A 43 10.24 2.25 -9.41
N LEU A 44 10.91 2.66 -10.50
CA LEU A 44 10.79 1.97 -11.78
C LEU A 44 11.26 0.52 -11.67
N ASP A 45 12.43 0.27 -11.08
CA ASP A 45 12.99 -1.08 -10.94
C ASP A 45 12.10 -1.99 -10.08
N LYS A 46 11.45 -1.45 -9.03
CA LYS A 46 10.60 -2.22 -8.11
C LYS A 46 9.19 -2.43 -8.67
N LEU A 47 8.64 -1.47 -9.40
CA LEU A 47 7.25 -1.50 -9.88
C LEU A 47 7.10 -1.82 -11.38
N SER A 48 8.18 -2.08 -12.13
CA SER A 48 8.10 -2.42 -13.56
C SER A 48 7.56 -3.83 -13.84
N GLY A 49 7.46 -4.68 -12.83
CA GLY A 49 6.97 -6.06 -12.97
C GLY A 49 5.45 -6.16 -13.11
N GLU A 50 5.01 -7.32 -13.59
CA GLU A 50 3.64 -7.78 -13.38
C GLU A 50 3.54 -8.32 -11.96
N TYR A 51 2.66 -7.72 -11.18
CA TYR A 51 2.42 -8.10 -9.79
C TYR A 51 0.93 -8.22 -9.57
N THR A 52 0.55 -9.17 -8.73
CA THR A 52 -0.78 -9.17 -8.13
C THR A 52 -0.88 -8.07 -7.08
N PHE A 53 -2.12 -7.73 -6.72
CA PHE A 53 -2.37 -6.71 -5.71
C PHE A 53 -1.76 -7.09 -4.35
N GLU A 54 -1.87 -8.36 -3.95
CA GLU A 54 -1.28 -8.88 -2.71
C GLU A 54 0.25 -8.80 -2.70
N GLU A 55 0.90 -9.01 -3.83
CA GLU A 55 2.36 -8.85 -3.94
C GLU A 55 2.76 -7.38 -3.82
N LEU A 56 2.01 -6.47 -4.44
CA LEU A 56 2.27 -5.03 -4.32
C LEU A 56 2.14 -4.55 -2.88
N ILE A 57 1.11 -4.98 -2.16
CA ILE A 57 0.91 -4.64 -0.74
C ILE A 57 2.09 -5.09 0.15
N LYS A 58 2.86 -6.11 -0.27
CA LYS A 58 4.08 -6.56 0.43
C LYS A 58 5.35 -5.85 -0.03
N ILE A 59 5.36 -5.28 -1.23
CA ILE A 59 6.50 -4.60 -1.84
C ILE A 59 6.51 -3.11 -1.47
N ILE A 60 5.34 -2.46 -1.55
CA ILE A 60 5.16 -1.01 -1.37
C ILE A 60 5.69 -0.51 -0.02
N PRO A 61 5.42 -1.17 1.13
CA PRO A 61 5.96 -0.78 2.43
C PRO A 61 7.48 -0.86 2.56
N LYS A 62 8.19 -1.46 1.60
CA LYS A 62 9.65 -1.62 1.63
C LYS A 62 10.36 -0.60 0.74
N LEU A 63 9.60 0.27 0.09
CA LEU A 63 10.15 1.29 -0.79
C LEU A 63 10.81 2.41 0.01
N ASP A 64 10.24 2.79 1.15
CA ASP A 64 10.76 3.82 2.05
C ASP A 64 11.96 3.36 2.90
N ASP A 65 12.19 2.04 3.05
CA ASP A 65 13.43 1.49 3.64
C ASP A 65 14.72 2.02 2.99
N HIS A 66 14.65 2.35 1.69
CA HIS A 66 15.80 2.84 0.93
C HIS A 66 15.88 4.37 0.88
N PHE A 67 14.73 5.03 0.98
CA PHE A 67 14.58 6.49 0.88
C PHE A 67 13.47 6.93 1.82
N GLU A 68 13.84 7.49 2.97
CA GLU A 68 12.89 8.02 3.96
C GLU A 68 11.92 9.05 3.35
N GLU A 69 12.33 9.72 2.27
CA GLU A 69 11.49 10.65 1.53
C GLU A 69 10.19 10.02 1.04
N LEU A 70 10.22 8.74 0.68
CA LEU A 70 9.08 7.99 0.16
C LEU A 70 8.04 7.70 1.24
N GLY A 71 8.38 7.74 2.53
CA GLY A 71 7.43 7.52 3.62
C GLY A 71 6.21 8.46 3.53
N GLN A 72 6.38 9.69 3.00
CA GLN A 72 5.30 10.65 2.80
C GLN A 72 4.25 10.21 1.76
N VAL A 73 4.60 9.27 0.88
CA VAL A 73 3.74 8.68 -0.15
C VAL A 73 3.26 7.29 0.29
N ILE A 74 4.17 6.48 0.84
CA ILE A 74 3.91 5.08 1.17
C ILE A 74 2.97 4.95 2.38
N VAL A 75 3.23 5.70 3.46
CA VAL A 75 2.46 5.58 4.71
C VAL A 75 0.97 5.88 4.50
N PRO A 76 0.56 6.98 3.84
CA PRO A 76 -0.86 7.24 3.61
C PRO A 76 -1.55 6.14 2.82
N VAL A 77 -0.90 5.59 1.79
CA VAL A 77 -1.46 4.51 0.97
C VAL A 77 -1.66 3.24 1.80
N MET A 78 -0.69 2.89 2.65
CA MET A 78 -0.81 1.72 3.52
C MET A 78 -1.88 1.89 4.59
N VAL A 79 -2.00 3.08 5.19
CA VAL A 79 -3.07 3.39 6.16
C VAL A 79 -4.45 3.28 5.52
N ASP A 80 -4.62 3.81 4.31
CA ASP A 80 -5.89 3.71 3.59
C ASP A 80 -6.24 2.26 3.23
N TYR A 81 -5.23 1.46 2.84
CA TYR A 81 -5.41 0.04 2.60
C TYR A 81 -5.83 -0.71 3.86
N GLU A 82 -5.11 -0.55 4.97
CA GLU A 82 -5.39 -1.21 6.26
C GLU A 82 -6.81 -0.88 6.74
N LYS A 83 -7.20 0.39 6.64
CA LYS A 83 -8.55 0.83 7.04
C LYS A 83 -9.63 0.11 6.25
N ARG A 84 -9.49 0.03 4.93
CA ARG A 84 -10.47 -0.63 4.05
C ARG A 84 -10.48 -2.14 4.25
N PHE A 85 -9.31 -2.76 4.38
CA PHE A 85 -9.19 -4.18 4.69
C PHE A 85 -9.97 -4.51 5.98
N ARG A 86 -9.78 -3.71 7.02
CA ARG A 86 -10.49 -3.86 8.29
C ARG A 86 -12.00 -3.66 8.12
N GLU A 87 -12.44 -2.66 7.35
CA GLU A 87 -13.86 -2.45 7.06
C GLU A 87 -14.49 -3.67 6.34
N GLU A 88 -13.82 -4.23 5.32
CA GLU A 88 -14.31 -5.41 4.62
C GLU A 88 -14.37 -6.66 5.51
N VAL A 89 -13.35 -6.88 6.34
CA VAL A 89 -13.32 -7.98 7.30
C VAL A 89 -14.47 -7.84 8.29
N ASN A 90 -14.70 -6.64 8.83
CA ASN A 90 -15.78 -6.38 9.76
C ASN A 90 -17.15 -6.64 9.13
N ILE A 91 -17.38 -6.21 7.88
CA ILE A 91 -18.63 -6.51 7.16
C ILE A 91 -18.84 -8.03 7.03
N LYS A 92 -17.78 -8.78 6.69
CA LYS A 92 -17.86 -10.25 6.60
C LYS A 92 -18.17 -10.88 7.96
N ILE A 93 -17.51 -10.43 9.03
CA ILE A 93 -17.75 -10.88 10.40
C ILE A 93 -19.20 -10.60 10.82
N ASP A 94 -19.70 -9.38 10.62
CA ASP A 94 -21.05 -8.99 10.98
C ASP A 94 -22.11 -9.84 10.26
N ASN A 95 -21.90 -10.09 8.96
CA ASN A 95 -22.76 -10.97 8.18
C ASN A 95 -22.79 -12.41 8.75
N HIS A 96 -21.64 -12.97 9.10
CA HIS A 96 -21.58 -14.32 9.68
C HIS A 96 -22.09 -14.39 11.13
N LEU A 97 -21.93 -13.32 11.91
CA LEU A 97 -22.52 -13.17 13.24
C LEU A 97 -24.05 -13.19 13.17
N GLN A 98 -24.64 -12.45 12.23
CA GLN A 98 -26.10 -12.47 11.99
C GLN A 98 -26.60 -13.85 11.60
N GLN A 99 -25.79 -14.61 10.85
CA GLN A 99 -26.07 -16.00 10.46
C GLN A 99 -25.79 -17.01 11.59
N LYS A 100 -25.28 -16.57 12.74
CA LYS A 100 -24.82 -17.41 13.86
C LYS A 100 -23.73 -18.43 13.45
N ASN A 101 -22.98 -18.12 12.40
CA ASN A 101 -21.86 -18.94 11.93
C ASN A 101 -20.58 -18.55 12.69
N PHE A 102 -20.49 -18.94 13.95
CA PHE A 102 -19.41 -18.52 14.85
C PHE A 102 -18.04 -19.10 14.48
N ASP A 103 -18.01 -20.28 13.86
CA ASP A 103 -16.76 -20.90 13.40
C ASP A 103 -16.09 -20.04 12.33
N GLU A 104 -16.87 -19.52 11.39
CA GLU A 104 -16.38 -18.66 10.32
C GLU A 104 -15.97 -17.28 10.84
N VAL A 105 -16.71 -16.72 11.81
CA VAL A 105 -16.31 -15.49 12.52
C VAL A 105 -14.94 -15.65 13.16
N LEU A 106 -14.71 -16.77 13.87
CA LEU A 106 -13.43 -17.03 14.53
C LEU A 106 -12.29 -17.20 13.52
N ARG A 107 -12.56 -17.85 12.37
CA ARG A 107 -11.59 -18.00 11.28
C ARG A 107 -11.20 -16.63 10.69
N LEU A 108 -12.18 -15.82 10.31
CA LEU A 108 -11.96 -14.49 9.74
C LEU A 108 -11.19 -13.57 10.68
N ALA A 109 -11.50 -13.60 11.98
CA ALA A 109 -10.78 -12.82 12.98
C ALA A 109 -9.31 -13.25 13.11
N LYS A 110 -9.01 -14.55 13.10
CA LYS A 110 -7.64 -15.07 13.15
C LYS A 110 -6.85 -14.72 11.89
N ASP A 111 -7.47 -14.83 10.73
CA ASP A 111 -6.85 -14.50 9.46
C ASP A 111 -6.52 -13.00 9.40
N ALA A 112 -7.44 -12.14 9.83
CA ALA A 112 -7.22 -10.70 9.89
C ALA A 112 -6.05 -10.31 10.82
N ILE A 113 -5.97 -10.90 12.02
CA ILE A 113 -4.85 -10.68 12.95
C ILE A 113 -3.53 -11.11 12.32
N THR A 114 -3.51 -12.25 11.64
CA THR A 114 -2.31 -12.78 10.98
C THR A 114 -1.86 -11.84 9.85
N THR A 115 -2.79 -11.35 9.03
CA THR A 115 -2.49 -10.42 7.95
C THR A 115 -1.98 -9.07 8.47
N GLU A 116 -2.62 -8.49 9.49
CA GLU A 116 -2.14 -7.23 10.10
C GLU A 116 -0.71 -7.35 10.64
N SER A 117 -0.35 -8.50 11.23
CA SER A 117 1.02 -8.75 11.72
C SER A 117 2.09 -8.86 10.63
N GLN A 118 1.69 -9.03 9.37
CA GLN A 118 2.62 -9.08 8.23
C GLN A 118 2.80 -7.72 7.54
N LEU A 119 1.94 -6.75 7.87
CA LEU A 119 1.97 -5.39 7.34
C LEU A 119 2.74 -4.42 8.25
N THR A 120 3.01 -4.82 9.50
CA THR A 120 3.80 -4.10 10.52
C THR A 120 5.20 -4.66 10.66
#